data_AF-A0A853INP1-F1
#
_entry.id   AF-A0A853INP1-F1
#
_cell.length_a   1.000
_cell.length_b   1.000
_cell.length_c   1.000
_cell.angle_alpha   90.00
_cell.angle_beta   90.00
_cell.angle_gamma   90.00
#
_symmetry.space_group_name_H-M   'P 1'
#
loop_
_entity.id
_entity.type
_entity.pdbx_description
1 polymer ?
#
loop_
_entity_poly.entity_id
_entity_poly.type
_entity_poly.pdbx_seq_one_letter_code
_entity_poly.pdbx_strand_id
1 'polypeptide(L)'
;MAANRVFGLIDDGLALAHAHFLDAAECSRVAYFWRQDGLGRGVRPKALGYGRELGAAQIDNAMNAVRDASGAVDEDAVYTALGLSRLGKPWPAGRVPYHALDTAISHGTHVMDLAAGPWDVLARLSNPPSDLDAPPNWHRLQDPASQAPIVAVQLDYRTVQDTSGGSMNVHVLDALMYILARCQPSAEVVVNISFGALAGPHDGSSLLEAAMDDLVQRCAGRLQIVLAAGNSYQSRTHANLTLQAGKATACAGWCHRMTRHQAFLSSGFPRAPLRCSFNSRHPATLHCRHSCQANLARGCRTSCCAAP
;
A
#
# COMPACT_ATOMS: atom_id res chain seq x y z
N MET A 1 3.11 -20.97 6.95
CA MET A 1 3.09 -21.94 5.84
C MET A 1 4.47 -22.50 5.58
N ALA A 2 4.55 -23.73 5.07
CA ALA A 2 5.80 -24.38 4.67
C ALA A 2 6.06 -24.08 3.19
N ALA A 3 6.72 -22.96 2.92
CA ALA A 3 7.14 -22.56 1.59
C ALA A 3 8.52 -21.91 1.66
N ASN A 4 9.41 -22.26 0.74
CA ASN A 4 10.80 -21.77 0.76
C ASN A 4 10.91 -20.34 0.22
N ARG A 5 9.99 -19.94 -0.66
CA ARG A 5 9.91 -18.60 -1.25
C ARG A 5 8.50 -18.07 -1.13
N VAL A 6 8.35 -16.80 -0.77
CA VAL A 6 7.06 -16.17 -0.54
C VAL A 6 7.05 -14.78 -1.14
N PHE A 7 5.97 -14.46 -1.87
CA PHE A 7 5.71 -13.11 -2.32
C PHE A 7 4.71 -12.44 -1.37
N GLY A 8 5.12 -11.34 -0.77
CA GLY A 8 4.27 -10.47 0.04
C GLY A 8 3.83 -9.26 -0.76
N LEU A 9 2.57 -8.86 -0.64
CA LEU A 9 2.06 -7.64 -1.25
C LEU A 9 1.27 -6.83 -0.23
N ILE A 10 1.61 -5.56 -0.09
CA ILE A 10 0.91 -4.58 0.75
C ILE A 10 0.30 -3.52 -0.17
N ASP A 11 -1.01 -3.55 -0.34
CA ASP A 11 -1.72 -2.74 -1.34
C ASP A 11 -3.22 -2.54 -1.00
N ASP A 12 -4.01 -2.07 -1.95
CA ASP A 12 -5.47 -2.02 -1.92
C ASP A 12 -6.11 -2.74 -3.12
N GLY A 13 -7.28 -3.35 -2.93
CA GLY A 13 -7.99 -4.01 -4.03
C GLY A 13 -7.28 -5.24 -4.58
N LEU A 14 -7.15 -6.26 -3.74
CA LEU A 14 -6.43 -7.49 -4.06
C LEU A 14 -7.40 -8.63 -4.42
N ALA A 15 -7.51 -8.94 -5.72
CA ALA A 15 -8.43 -9.93 -6.27
C ALA A 15 -7.93 -11.36 -6.02
N LEU A 16 -8.12 -11.85 -4.79
CA LEU A 16 -7.58 -13.13 -4.32
C LEU A 16 -8.08 -14.39 -5.05
N ALA A 17 -9.16 -14.28 -5.84
CA ALA A 17 -9.75 -15.38 -6.59
C ALA A 17 -9.50 -15.26 -8.11
N HIS A 18 -8.75 -14.24 -8.53
CA HIS A 18 -8.51 -14.00 -9.94
C HIS A 18 -7.70 -15.14 -10.57
N ALA A 19 -8.07 -15.54 -11.79
CA ALA A 19 -7.53 -16.72 -12.47
C ALA A 19 -5.99 -16.71 -12.62
N HIS A 20 -5.38 -15.53 -12.62
CA HIS A 20 -3.92 -15.35 -12.73
C HIS A 20 -3.16 -15.76 -11.45
N PHE A 21 -3.86 -15.84 -10.33
CA PHE A 21 -3.28 -16.22 -9.04
C PHE A 21 -3.67 -17.63 -8.63
N LEU A 22 -4.12 -18.46 -9.58
CA LEU A 22 -4.35 -19.87 -9.35
C LEU A 22 -3.09 -20.69 -9.67
N ASP A 23 -2.89 -21.78 -8.94
CA ASP A 23 -1.85 -22.75 -9.21
C ASP A 23 -2.28 -23.75 -10.32
N ALA A 24 -1.43 -24.72 -10.61
CA ALA A 24 -1.71 -25.75 -11.62
C ALA A 24 -2.87 -26.69 -11.24
N ALA A 25 -3.30 -26.70 -9.98
CA ALA A 25 -4.45 -27.45 -9.48
C ALA A 25 -5.71 -26.57 -9.37
N GLU A 26 -5.69 -25.38 -9.97
CA GLU A 26 -6.76 -24.37 -9.92
C GLU A 26 -7.14 -23.92 -8.49
N CYS A 27 -6.20 -24.07 -7.55
CA CYS A 27 -6.32 -23.57 -6.18
C CYS A 27 -5.66 -22.19 -6.06
N SER A 28 -6.10 -21.37 -5.11
CA SER A 28 -5.54 -20.03 -4.94
C SER A 28 -4.09 -20.10 -4.45
N ARG A 29 -3.19 -19.40 -5.13
CA ARG A 29 -1.84 -19.13 -4.65
C ARG A 29 -1.81 -18.12 -3.52
N VAL A 30 -2.92 -17.40 -3.27
CA VAL A 30 -3.06 -16.52 -2.10
C VAL A 30 -3.23 -17.37 -0.86
N ALA A 31 -2.10 -17.72 -0.24
CA ALA A 31 -2.04 -18.56 0.94
C ALA A 31 -2.70 -17.89 2.15
N TYR A 32 -2.54 -16.57 2.25
CA TYR A 32 -3.17 -15.74 3.27
C TYR A 32 -3.53 -14.37 2.70
N PHE A 33 -4.71 -13.89 3.06
CA PHE A 33 -5.18 -12.54 2.79
C PHE A 33 -5.58 -11.87 4.11
N TRP A 34 -5.03 -10.69 4.40
CA TRP A 34 -5.42 -9.90 5.57
C TRP A 34 -5.95 -8.52 5.18
N ARG A 35 -7.17 -8.21 5.59
CA ARG A 35 -7.80 -6.90 5.41
C ARG A 35 -7.83 -6.14 6.73
N GLN A 36 -7.14 -5.00 6.77
CA GLN A 36 -6.88 -4.27 8.02
C GLN A 36 -8.08 -3.51 8.58
N ASP A 37 -8.99 -3.01 7.73
CA ASP A 37 -10.21 -2.28 8.15
C ASP A 37 -11.25 -3.14 8.91
N GLY A 38 -11.03 -4.45 8.99
CA GLY A 38 -11.88 -5.40 9.71
C GLY A 38 -13.22 -5.71 9.03
N LEU A 39 -13.41 -5.29 7.78
CA LEU A 39 -14.55 -5.66 6.95
C LEU A 39 -14.36 -7.05 6.34
N GLY A 40 -15.46 -7.63 5.87
CA GLY A 40 -15.48 -8.98 5.30
C GLY A 40 -15.51 -10.10 6.32
N ARG A 41 -15.41 -11.33 5.81
CA ARG A 41 -15.32 -12.58 6.58
C ARG A 41 -13.87 -12.85 6.98
N GLY A 42 -13.71 -13.82 7.87
CA GLY A 42 -12.40 -14.25 8.36
C GLY A 42 -12.25 -14.09 9.86
N VAL A 43 -11.07 -14.39 10.36
CA VAL A 43 -10.73 -14.30 11.78
C VAL A 43 -9.77 -13.13 12.01
N ARG A 44 -9.67 -12.62 13.24
CA ARG A 44 -8.63 -11.63 13.55
C ARG A 44 -7.28 -12.37 13.67
N PRO A 45 -6.21 -11.93 12.99
CA PRO A 45 -4.88 -12.44 13.23
C PRO A 45 -4.50 -12.29 14.70
N LYS A 46 -4.23 -13.40 15.40
CA LYS A 46 -3.95 -13.39 16.85
C LYS A 46 -2.78 -12.47 17.23
N ALA A 47 -1.76 -12.39 16.37
CA ALA A 47 -0.56 -11.60 16.61
C ALA A 47 -0.79 -10.07 16.52
N LEU A 48 -1.80 -9.63 15.76
CA LEU A 48 -2.06 -8.20 15.51
C LEU A 48 -3.34 -7.73 16.24
N GLY A 49 -4.33 -8.61 16.45
CA GLY A 49 -5.52 -8.33 17.24
C GLY A 49 -6.65 -7.58 16.50
N TYR A 50 -6.46 -7.20 15.23
CA TYR A 50 -7.45 -6.46 14.44
C TYR A 50 -7.51 -6.91 12.97
N GLY A 51 -8.48 -6.39 12.20
CA GLY A 51 -8.69 -6.77 10.81
C GLY A 51 -9.39 -8.11 10.62
N ARG A 52 -9.34 -8.67 9.40
CA ARG A 52 -9.89 -9.98 9.02
C ARG A 52 -8.95 -10.73 8.09
N GLU A 53 -8.61 -11.95 8.48
CA GLU A 53 -7.76 -12.87 7.75
C GLU A 53 -8.57 -14.02 7.15
N LEU A 54 -8.24 -14.32 5.90
CA LEU A 54 -8.66 -15.51 5.17
C LEU A 54 -7.42 -16.33 4.83
N GLY A 55 -7.45 -17.63 5.08
CA GLY A 55 -6.46 -18.58 4.59
C GLY A 55 -6.89 -19.25 3.28
N ALA A 56 -5.93 -19.89 2.58
CA ALA A 56 -6.15 -20.59 1.31
C ALA A 56 -7.42 -21.44 1.29
N ALA A 57 -7.61 -22.34 2.27
CA ALA A 57 -8.79 -23.21 2.32
C ALA A 57 -10.12 -22.44 2.36
N GLN A 58 -10.17 -21.26 3.00
CA GLN A 58 -11.39 -20.44 3.01
C GLN A 58 -11.65 -19.79 1.65
N ILE A 59 -10.57 -19.41 0.95
CA ILE A 59 -10.62 -18.84 -0.39
C ILE A 59 -11.06 -19.92 -1.39
N ASP A 60 -10.41 -21.08 -1.38
CA ASP A 60 -10.70 -22.21 -2.27
C ASP A 60 -12.13 -22.72 -2.07
N ASN A 61 -12.59 -22.84 -0.82
CA ASN A 61 -13.97 -23.21 -0.53
C ASN A 61 -14.98 -22.19 -1.08
N ALA A 62 -14.66 -20.89 -1.04
CA ALA A 62 -15.52 -19.86 -1.60
C ALA A 62 -15.55 -19.92 -3.14
N MET A 63 -14.40 -20.17 -3.79
CA MET A 63 -14.31 -20.36 -5.24
C MET A 63 -15.08 -21.61 -5.69
N ASN A 64 -14.90 -22.74 -5.01
CA ASN A 64 -15.55 -24.00 -5.37
C ASN A 64 -17.07 -23.97 -5.17
N ALA A 65 -17.57 -23.15 -4.23
CA ALA A 65 -19.00 -23.00 -4.01
C ALA A 65 -19.75 -22.31 -5.17
N VAL A 66 -19.03 -21.59 -6.03
CA VAL A 66 -19.59 -20.82 -7.15
C VAL A 66 -18.98 -21.21 -8.50
N ARG A 67 -18.21 -22.30 -8.53
CA ARG A 67 -17.61 -22.84 -9.74
C ARG A 67 -18.68 -23.53 -10.59
N ASP A 68 -18.72 -23.22 -11.87
CA ASP A 68 -19.66 -23.83 -12.81
C ASP A 68 -19.17 -25.18 -13.36
N ALA A 69 -19.99 -25.82 -14.19
CA ALA A 69 -19.66 -27.11 -14.80
C ALA A 69 -18.49 -27.04 -15.80
N SER A 70 -18.12 -25.85 -16.29
CA SER A 70 -16.95 -25.63 -17.15
C SER A 70 -15.66 -25.42 -16.35
N GLY A 71 -15.76 -25.28 -15.04
CA GLY A 71 -14.65 -24.94 -14.15
C GLY A 71 -14.45 -23.44 -13.97
N ALA A 72 -15.26 -22.58 -14.59
CA ALA A 72 -15.15 -21.14 -14.41
C ALA A 72 -15.65 -20.72 -13.02
N VAL A 73 -14.96 -19.75 -12.41
CA VAL A 73 -15.30 -19.20 -11.09
C VAL A 73 -15.94 -17.83 -11.29
N ASP A 74 -17.16 -17.65 -10.77
CA ASP A 74 -17.79 -16.33 -10.66
C ASP A 74 -17.12 -15.54 -9.53
N GLU A 75 -16.12 -14.73 -9.88
CA GLU A 75 -15.35 -13.91 -8.94
C GLU A 75 -16.22 -12.95 -8.11
N ASP A 76 -17.22 -12.33 -8.73
CA ASP A 76 -18.16 -11.43 -8.07
C ASP A 76 -18.94 -12.15 -6.96
N ALA A 77 -19.35 -13.39 -7.22
CA ALA A 77 -19.98 -14.24 -6.23
C ALA A 77 -19.02 -14.64 -5.11
N VAL A 78 -17.74 -14.94 -5.41
CA VAL A 78 -16.71 -15.21 -4.40
C VAL A 78 -16.52 -14.00 -3.47
N TYR A 79 -16.29 -12.82 -4.04
CA TYR A 79 -16.04 -11.62 -3.25
C TYR A 79 -17.27 -11.19 -2.45
N THR A 80 -18.48 -11.40 -2.98
CA THR A 80 -19.72 -11.20 -2.22
C THR A 80 -19.84 -12.18 -1.07
N ALA A 81 -19.57 -13.47 -1.29
CA ALA A 81 -19.62 -14.50 -0.26
C ALA A 81 -18.61 -14.25 0.86
N LEU A 82 -17.41 -13.75 0.53
CA LEU A 82 -16.37 -13.36 1.48
C LEU A 82 -16.62 -11.97 2.12
N GLY A 83 -17.65 -11.24 1.70
CA GLY A 83 -17.97 -9.89 2.19
C GLY A 83 -16.92 -8.84 1.80
N LEU A 84 -16.17 -9.08 0.73
CA LEU A 84 -15.16 -8.18 0.17
C LEU A 84 -15.77 -7.23 -0.87
N SER A 85 -16.80 -7.70 -1.59
CA SER A 85 -17.59 -6.94 -2.56
C SER A 85 -19.02 -6.72 -2.05
N ARG A 86 -19.67 -5.65 -2.53
CA ARG A 86 -21.13 -5.46 -2.38
C ARG A 86 -21.83 -5.26 -3.73
N LEU A 87 -21.14 -5.48 -4.84
CA LEU A 87 -21.63 -5.28 -6.21
C LEU A 87 -22.34 -3.92 -6.37
N GLY A 88 -21.70 -2.85 -5.89
CA GLY A 88 -22.23 -1.49 -6.01
C GLY A 88 -23.42 -1.15 -5.09
N LYS A 89 -23.81 -2.03 -4.14
CA LYS A 89 -24.87 -1.70 -3.16
C LYS A 89 -24.40 -0.59 -2.20
N PRO A 90 -25.25 0.41 -1.90
CA PRO A 90 -24.88 1.54 -1.05
C PRO A 90 -24.51 1.11 0.38
N TRP A 91 -23.54 1.83 0.94
CA TRP A 91 -23.14 1.68 2.33
C TRP A 91 -24.21 2.24 3.28
N PRO A 92 -24.46 1.65 4.46
CA PRO A 92 -25.13 2.36 5.54
C PRO A 92 -24.42 3.68 5.83
N ALA A 93 -25.20 4.74 6.06
CA ALA A 93 -24.70 6.11 6.20
C ALA A 93 -23.52 6.20 7.17
N GLY A 94 -22.47 6.94 6.76
CA GLY A 94 -21.31 7.23 7.61
C GLY A 94 -20.11 6.30 7.46
N ARG A 95 -20.08 5.38 6.49
CA ARG A 95 -18.83 4.69 6.11
C ARG A 95 -18.45 4.94 4.67
N VAL A 96 -17.16 4.78 4.40
CA VAL A 96 -16.53 5.32 3.21
C VAL A 96 -16.69 4.36 2.03
N PRO A 97 -17.14 4.84 0.87
CA PRO A 97 -17.48 3.99 -0.26
C PRO A 97 -16.24 3.78 -1.11
N TYR A 98 -15.53 2.69 -0.90
CA TYR A 98 -14.63 2.21 -1.93
C TYR A 98 -14.48 0.71 -1.85
N HIS A 99 -14.86 0.10 -2.95
CA HIS A 99 -14.70 -1.31 -3.22
C HIS A 99 -13.76 -1.40 -4.41
N ALA A 100 -12.46 -1.44 -4.15
CA ALA A 100 -11.49 -1.59 -5.23
C ALA A 100 -11.79 -2.87 -6.07
N LEU A 101 -12.36 -3.91 -5.45
CA LEU A 101 -12.81 -5.12 -6.14
C LEU A 101 -14.20 -5.04 -6.80
N ASP A 102 -14.97 -3.96 -6.60
CA ASP A 102 -16.24 -3.75 -7.35
C ASP A 102 -15.99 -2.94 -8.62
N THR A 103 -14.74 -2.64 -8.94
CA THR A 103 -14.34 -1.92 -10.15
C THR A 103 -13.58 -2.85 -11.09
N ALA A 104 -13.76 -2.67 -12.40
CA ALA A 104 -13.08 -3.46 -13.42
C ALA A 104 -11.53 -3.33 -13.38
N ILE A 105 -10.99 -2.34 -12.66
CA ILE A 105 -9.56 -2.10 -12.51
C ILE A 105 -9.27 -1.80 -11.05
N SER A 106 -8.44 -2.60 -10.41
CA SER A 106 -7.92 -2.34 -9.06
C SER A 106 -6.40 -2.22 -9.08
N HIS A 107 -5.88 -1.26 -8.30
CA HIS A 107 -4.45 -0.97 -8.23
C HIS A 107 -3.65 -2.18 -7.75
N GLY A 108 -4.00 -2.75 -6.59
CA GLY A 108 -3.29 -3.89 -6.03
C GLY A 108 -3.37 -5.14 -6.87
N THR A 109 -4.51 -5.45 -7.52
CA THR A 109 -4.60 -6.59 -8.44
C THR A 109 -3.67 -6.41 -9.63
N HIS A 110 -3.59 -5.20 -10.19
CA HIS A 110 -2.66 -4.91 -11.28
C HIS A 110 -1.20 -5.05 -10.85
N VAL A 111 -0.83 -4.51 -9.68
CA VAL A 111 0.50 -4.67 -9.10
C VAL A 111 0.83 -6.15 -8.84
N MET A 112 -0.12 -6.90 -8.27
CA MET A 112 0.04 -8.32 -7.97
C MET A 112 0.26 -9.15 -9.24
N ASP A 113 -0.48 -8.83 -10.30
CA ASP A 113 -0.38 -9.50 -11.60
C ASP A 113 0.94 -9.19 -12.31
N LEU A 114 1.44 -7.96 -12.21
CA LEU A 114 2.77 -7.61 -12.72
C LEU A 114 3.90 -8.34 -11.97
N ALA A 115 3.76 -8.52 -10.66
CA ALA A 115 4.83 -9.07 -9.81
C ALA A 115 4.82 -10.60 -9.72
N ALA A 116 3.64 -11.22 -9.70
CA ALA A 116 3.47 -12.64 -9.42
C ALA A 116 2.46 -13.33 -10.36
N GLY A 117 1.97 -12.63 -11.39
CA GLY A 117 1.07 -13.19 -12.39
C GLY A 117 1.75 -14.19 -13.33
N PRO A 118 0.98 -14.84 -14.22
CA PRO A 118 1.47 -15.92 -15.07
C PRO A 118 2.23 -15.41 -16.30
N TRP A 119 2.25 -14.10 -16.57
CA TRP A 119 2.83 -13.53 -17.79
C TRP A 119 3.63 -12.28 -17.49
N ASP A 120 4.79 -12.13 -18.13
CA ASP A 120 5.54 -10.88 -18.11
C ASP A 120 4.88 -9.84 -19.03
N VAL A 121 5.42 -8.63 -19.00
CA VAL A 121 4.89 -7.52 -19.81
C VAL A 121 5.09 -7.77 -21.31
N LEU A 122 6.20 -8.41 -21.72
CA LEU A 122 6.50 -8.63 -23.13
C LEU A 122 5.54 -9.64 -23.77
N ALA A 123 5.21 -10.73 -23.06
CA ALA A 123 4.24 -11.73 -23.48
C ALA A 123 2.85 -11.16 -23.78
N ARG A 124 2.52 -9.99 -23.21
CA ARG A 124 1.25 -9.26 -23.39
C ARG A 124 1.31 -8.18 -24.47
N LEU A 125 2.49 -7.67 -24.80
CA LEU A 125 2.66 -6.55 -25.72
C LEU A 125 2.97 -7.01 -27.15
N SER A 126 3.94 -7.91 -27.34
CA SER A 126 4.37 -8.36 -28.68
C SER A 126 5.22 -9.63 -28.62
N ASN A 127 5.12 -10.50 -29.63
CA ASN A 127 6.01 -11.66 -29.74
C ASN A 127 7.36 -11.26 -30.39
N PRO A 128 8.53 -11.56 -29.81
CA PRO A 128 9.79 -11.52 -30.56
C PRO A 128 9.87 -12.69 -31.56
N PRO A 129 10.34 -12.49 -32.82
CA PRO A 129 10.99 -11.29 -33.35
C PRO A 129 10.05 -10.12 -33.70
N SER A 130 10.64 -8.93 -33.63
CA SER A 130 10.07 -7.57 -33.52
C SER A 130 9.22 -7.08 -34.70
N ASP A 131 8.02 -7.62 -34.86
CA ASP A 131 6.93 -6.86 -35.50
C ASP A 131 6.08 -6.21 -34.40
N LEU A 132 5.85 -4.89 -34.50
CA LEU A 132 4.96 -4.17 -33.57
C LEU A 132 3.52 -4.68 -33.65
N ASP A 133 3.16 -5.34 -34.75
CA ASP A 133 1.86 -5.98 -34.97
C ASP A 133 1.84 -7.47 -34.57
N ALA A 134 2.95 -8.01 -34.06
CA ALA A 134 2.99 -9.41 -33.61
C ALA A 134 2.01 -9.60 -32.42
N PRO A 135 1.07 -10.57 -32.51
CA PRO A 135 0.12 -10.79 -31.42
C PRO A 135 0.86 -11.22 -30.14
N PRO A 136 0.29 -10.94 -28.96
CA PRO A 136 0.82 -11.45 -27.70
C PRO A 136 0.94 -12.98 -27.74
N ASN A 137 2.07 -13.50 -27.24
CA ASN A 137 2.33 -14.94 -27.24
C ASN A 137 1.71 -15.66 -26.03
N TRP A 138 1.31 -14.91 -25.00
CA TRP A 138 0.71 -15.43 -23.77
C TRP A 138 1.53 -16.56 -23.11
N HIS A 139 2.85 -16.55 -23.31
CA HIS A 139 3.73 -17.59 -22.78
C HIS A 139 3.79 -17.51 -21.26
N ARG A 140 3.30 -18.58 -20.60
CA ARG A 140 3.27 -18.63 -19.13
C ARG A 140 4.67 -18.72 -18.55
N LEU A 141 4.95 -17.85 -17.59
CA LEU A 141 6.17 -17.84 -16.79
C LEU A 141 6.22 -19.04 -15.84
N GLN A 142 7.43 -19.57 -15.64
CA GLN A 142 7.72 -20.63 -14.68
C GLN A 142 8.82 -20.19 -13.69
N ASP A 143 9.01 -18.88 -13.53
CA ASP A 143 9.97 -18.33 -12.59
C ASP A 143 9.47 -18.45 -11.14
N PRO A 144 10.35 -18.23 -10.13
CA PRO A 144 9.96 -18.37 -8.74
C PRO A 144 8.80 -17.47 -8.30
N ALA A 145 8.65 -16.26 -8.85
CA ALA A 145 7.59 -15.32 -8.47
C ALA A 145 6.24 -15.74 -9.06
N SER A 146 6.20 -16.27 -10.30
CA SER A 146 4.99 -16.80 -10.92
C SER A 146 4.48 -18.11 -10.28
N GLN A 147 5.27 -18.74 -9.41
CA GLN A 147 4.91 -19.98 -8.71
C GLN A 147 4.83 -19.82 -7.18
N ALA A 148 5.38 -18.74 -6.62
CA ALA A 148 5.40 -18.54 -5.18
C ALA A 148 3.98 -18.40 -4.61
N PRO A 149 3.74 -18.91 -3.39
CA PRO A 149 2.57 -18.54 -2.61
C PRO A 149 2.61 -17.06 -2.24
N ILE A 150 1.43 -16.45 -2.21
CA ILE A 150 1.22 -15.03 -2.00
C ILE A 150 0.66 -14.80 -0.60
N VAL A 151 1.24 -13.86 0.13
CA VAL A 151 0.65 -13.29 1.35
C VAL A 151 0.23 -11.86 1.05
N ALA A 152 -1.07 -11.66 0.88
CA ALA A 152 -1.68 -10.41 0.47
C ALA A 152 -2.20 -9.64 1.70
N VAL A 153 -1.83 -8.38 1.83
CA VAL A 153 -2.33 -7.48 2.87
C VAL A 153 -3.01 -6.29 2.22
N GLN A 154 -4.31 -6.18 2.45
CA GLN A 154 -5.10 -5.02 2.08
C GLN A 154 -5.13 -4.00 3.21
N LEU A 155 -4.60 -2.81 2.92
CA LEU A 155 -4.55 -1.68 3.85
C LEU A 155 -5.95 -1.21 4.26
N ASP A 156 -6.06 -0.55 5.42
CA ASP A 156 -7.28 0.16 5.78
C ASP A 156 -7.55 1.26 4.76
N TYR A 157 -8.76 1.27 4.20
CA TYR A 157 -9.14 2.27 3.22
C TYR A 157 -9.05 3.70 3.74
N ARG A 158 -9.35 3.93 5.03
CA ARG A 158 -9.19 5.25 5.66
C ARG A 158 -7.73 5.68 5.69
N THR A 159 -6.81 4.71 5.78
CA THR A 159 -5.39 4.95 5.70
C THR A 159 -4.93 5.25 4.28
N VAL A 160 -5.48 4.56 3.28
CA VAL A 160 -5.23 4.88 1.87
C VAL A 160 -5.71 6.29 1.51
N GLN A 161 -6.84 6.73 2.07
CA GLN A 161 -7.36 8.08 1.88
C GLN A 161 -6.64 9.16 2.70
N ASP A 162 -5.89 8.78 3.72
CA ASP A 162 -5.26 9.71 4.64
C ASP A 162 -4.08 10.41 3.97
N THR A 163 -4.35 11.58 3.40
CA THR A 163 -3.35 12.42 2.72
C THR A 163 -2.33 13.04 3.67
N SER A 164 -2.52 12.93 5.00
CA SER A 164 -1.49 13.34 5.97
C SER A 164 -0.33 12.36 6.02
N GLY A 165 -0.54 11.11 5.60
CA GLY A 165 0.44 10.02 5.71
C GLY A 165 0.64 9.48 7.13
N GLY A 166 -0.08 10.01 8.12
CA GLY A 166 0.14 9.65 9.53
C GLY A 166 -0.23 8.21 9.86
N SER A 167 -1.36 7.71 9.34
CA SER A 167 -1.84 6.36 9.65
C SER A 167 -1.16 5.25 8.83
N MET A 168 -0.57 5.58 7.67
CA MET A 168 0.06 4.62 6.75
C MET A 168 1.19 3.84 7.43
N ASN A 169 2.01 4.54 8.22
CA ASN A 169 3.21 3.97 8.81
C ASN A 169 2.92 2.77 9.71
N VAL A 170 1.89 2.86 10.55
CA VAL A 170 1.52 1.78 11.47
C VAL A 170 0.99 0.57 10.70
N HIS A 171 0.12 0.81 9.72
CA HIS A 171 -0.50 -0.23 8.92
C HIS A 171 0.51 -0.99 8.06
N VAL A 172 1.49 -0.30 7.48
CA VAL A 172 2.57 -0.94 6.70
C VAL A 172 3.49 -1.77 7.60
N LEU A 173 3.86 -1.25 8.78
CA LEU A 173 4.69 -2.01 9.73
C LEU A 173 3.97 -3.28 10.21
N ASP A 174 2.69 -3.17 10.58
CA ASP A 174 1.89 -4.32 10.98
C ASP A 174 1.73 -5.33 9.83
N ALA A 175 1.61 -4.85 8.59
CA ALA A 175 1.55 -5.70 7.40
C ALA A 175 2.84 -6.49 7.17
N LEU A 176 4.01 -5.85 7.34
CA LEU A 176 5.30 -6.54 7.27
C LEU A 176 5.41 -7.62 8.35
N MET A 177 5.06 -7.27 9.59
CA MET A 177 5.05 -8.22 10.72
C MET A 177 4.11 -9.39 10.47
N TYR A 178 2.92 -9.11 9.91
CA TYR A 178 1.95 -10.12 9.53
C TYR A 178 2.49 -11.09 8.48
N ILE A 179 3.07 -10.58 7.39
CA ILE A 179 3.64 -11.40 6.31
C ILE A 179 4.72 -12.32 6.89
N LEU A 180 5.65 -11.78 7.66
CA LEU A 180 6.72 -12.57 8.30
C LEU A 180 6.15 -13.63 9.26
N ALA A 181 5.12 -13.31 10.03
CA ALA A 181 4.45 -14.24 10.93
C ALA A 181 3.67 -15.37 10.23
N ARG A 182 3.45 -15.28 8.92
CA ARG A 182 2.85 -16.35 8.10
C ARG A 182 3.88 -17.20 7.37
N CYS A 183 5.13 -16.76 7.35
CA CYS A 183 6.24 -17.46 6.73
C CYS A 183 6.95 -18.38 7.75
N GLN A 184 7.51 -19.50 7.28
CA GLN A 184 8.46 -20.26 8.10
C GLN A 184 9.76 -19.47 8.28
N PRO A 185 10.52 -19.66 9.37
CA PRO A 185 11.73 -18.88 9.66
C PRO A 185 12.81 -18.94 8.56
N SER A 186 12.86 -20.04 7.80
CA SER A 186 13.80 -20.25 6.70
C SER A 186 13.34 -19.71 5.34
N ALA A 187 12.13 -19.17 5.24
CA ALA A 187 11.60 -18.69 3.97
C ALA A 187 12.30 -17.42 3.49
N GLU A 188 12.65 -17.39 2.21
CA GLU A 188 12.98 -16.17 1.46
C GLU A 188 11.67 -15.41 1.15
N VAL A 189 11.60 -14.15 1.53
CA VAL A 189 10.39 -13.32 1.44
C VAL A 189 10.74 -12.04 0.70
N VAL A 190 10.03 -11.77 -0.39
CA VAL A 190 10.06 -10.47 -1.07
C VAL A 190 8.73 -9.80 -0.81
N VAL A 191 8.74 -8.60 -0.25
CA VAL A 191 7.53 -7.82 0.01
C VAL A 191 7.52 -6.59 -0.89
N ASN A 192 6.51 -6.49 -1.75
CA ASN A 192 6.25 -5.28 -2.51
C ASN A 192 5.30 -4.35 -1.73
N ILE A 193 5.66 -3.07 -1.67
CA ILE A 193 4.86 -2.00 -1.08
C ILE A 193 4.69 -0.92 -2.15
N SER A 194 3.51 -0.88 -2.78
CA SER A 194 3.15 0.14 -3.76
C SER A 194 2.33 1.28 -3.14
N PHE A 195 2.61 1.60 -1.87
CA PHE A 195 2.07 2.74 -1.16
C PHE A 195 3.18 3.50 -0.44
N GLY A 196 3.00 4.80 -0.29
CA GLY A 196 3.93 5.66 0.40
C GLY A 196 3.29 6.98 0.81
N ALA A 197 3.92 7.68 1.75
CA ALA A 197 3.50 8.99 2.21
C ALA A 197 4.48 10.06 1.70
N LEU A 198 3.93 11.21 1.27
CA LEU A 198 4.75 12.40 1.00
C LEU A 198 5.22 13.08 2.30
N ALA A 199 4.48 12.88 3.39
CA ALA A 199 4.85 13.41 4.68
C ALA A 199 5.94 12.55 5.32
N GLY A 200 7.02 13.19 5.78
CA GLY A 200 8.14 12.51 6.41
C GLY A 200 9.42 13.31 6.26
N PRO A 201 10.50 12.83 6.91
CA PRO A 201 11.82 13.44 6.79
C PRO A 201 12.55 13.02 5.49
N HIS A 202 12.21 11.86 4.91
CA HIS A 202 12.81 11.31 3.68
C HIS A 202 14.34 11.15 3.74
N ASP A 203 14.85 10.86 4.94
CA ASP A 203 16.27 10.74 5.25
C ASP A 203 16.59 9.44 6.01
N GLY A 204 15.64 8.49 6.05
CA GLY A 204 15.78 7.25 6.81
C GLY A 204 15.48 7.39 8.31
N SER A 205 15.23 8.60 8.83
CA SER A 205 15.05 8.83 10.26
C SER A 205 13.62 8.62 10.78
N SER A 206 12.64 8.34 9.93
CA SER A 206 11.29 8.04 10.42
C SER A 206 11.23 6.67 11.09
N LEU A 207 10.22 6.49 11.95
CA LEU A 207 9.99 5.22 12.65
C LEU A 207 9.82 4.05 11.66
N LEU A 208 9.09 4.27 10.56
CA LEU A 208 8.84 3.22 9.57
C LEU A 208 10.13 2.86 8.82
N GLU A 209 10.89 3.86 8.36
CA GLU A 209 12.18 3.64 7.67
C GLU A 209 13.12 2.83 8.57
N ALA A 210 13.33 3.28 9.81
CA ALA A 210 14.19 2.58 10.76
C ALA A 210 13.68 1.17 11.12
N ALA A 211 12.35 0.96 11.20
CA ALA A 211 11.78 -0.34 11.47
C ALA A 211 11.94 -1.31 10.29
N MET A 212 11.84 -0.83 9.04
CA MET A 212 12.13 -1.64 7.85
C MET A 212 13.59 -2.07 7.81
N ASP A 213 14.52 -1.16 8.11
CA ASP A 213 15.95 -1.49 8.20
C ASP A 213 16.24 -2.54 9.27
N ASP A 214 15.67 -2.37 10.47
CA ASP A 214 15.82 -3.34 11.57
C ASP A 214 15.23 -4.71 11.20
N LEU A 215 14.06 -4.75 10.54
CA LEU A 215 13.45 -6.00 10.08
C LEU A 215 14.32 -6.72 9.05
N VAL A 216 14.83 -6.00 8.04
CA VAL A 216 15.71 -6.56 7.01
C VAL A 216 16.98 -7.11 7.66
N GLN A 217 17.58 -6.37 8.59
CA GLN A 217 18.79 -6.80 9.31
C GLN A 217 18.53 -8.06 10.14
N ARG A 218 17.46 -8.10 10.93
CA ARG A 218 17.07 -9.27 11.75
C ARG A 218 16.74 -10.50 10.92
N CYS A 219 16.27 -10.29 9.70
CA CYS A 219 15.97 -11.36 8.76
C CYS A 219 17.21 -11.92 8.04
N ALA A 220 18.41 -11.40 8.30
CA ALA A 220 19.69 -11.93 7.83
C ALA A 220 19.71 -12.27 6.32
N GLY A 221 19.15 -11.38 5.50
CA GLY A 221 19.12 -11.51 4.04
C GLY A 221 17.94 -12.29 3.46
N ARG A 222 17.10 -12.93 4.30
CA ARG A 222 15.91 -13.64 3.81
C ARG A 222 14.73 -12.71 3.48
N LEU A 223 14.73 -11.47 3.96
CA LEU A 223 13.69 -10.48 3.68
C LEU A 223 14.23 -9.40 2.73
N GLN A 224 13.53 -9.19 1.63
CA GLN A 224 13.72 -8.04 0.75
C GLN A 224 12.43 -7.23 0.71
N ILE A 225 12.54 -5.91 0.84
CA ILE A 225 11.40 -4.99 0.74
C ILE A 225 11.60 -4.14 -0.51
N VAL A 226 10.61 -4.14 -1.39
CA VAL A 226 10.59 -3.37 -2.63
C VAL A 226 9.57 -2.26 -2.46
N LEU A 227 10.03 -1.00 -2.53
CA LEU A 227 9.18 0.18 -2.41
C LEU A 227 9.11 0.92 -3.74
N ALA A 228 7.90 1.31 -4.13
CA ALA A 228 7.73 2.25 -5.24
C ALA A 228 8.26 3.64 -4.83
N ALA A 229 9.02 4.28 -5.72
CA ALA A 229 9.58 5.62 -5.47
C ALA A 229 8.51 6.74 -5.36
N GLY A 230 7.27 6.44 -5.76
CA GLY A 230 6.18 7.41 -5.88
C GLY A 230 6.21 8.19 -7.18
N ASN A 231 5.08 8.85 -7.49
CA ASN A 231 4.82 9.53 -8.76
C ASN A 231 4.63 11.05 -8.62
N SER A 232 5.08 11.63 -7.51
CA SER A 232 4.82 13.05 -7.19
C SER A 232 5.87 14.04 -7.69
N TYR A 233 6.86 13.59 -8.48
CA TYR A 233 7.97 14.45 -8.94
C TYR A 233 7.50 15.73 -9.64
N GLN A 234 6.49 15.62 -10.51
CA GLN A 234 5.94 16.76 -11.26
C GLN A 234 4.72 17.40 -10.58
N SER A 235 4.30 16.92 -9.41
CA SER A 235 3.13 17.42 -8.69
C SER A 235 3.37 18.79 -8.04
N ARG A 236 4.62 19.28 -8.06
CA ARG A 236 5.03 20.55 -7.42
C ARG A 236 4.63 20.58 -5.94
N THR A 237 4.75 19.43 -5.26
CA THR A 237 4.40 19.20 -3.84
C THR A 237 5.59 19.26 -2.90
N HIS A 238 6.81 19.51 -3.41
CA HIS A 238 8.05 19.62 -2.63
C HIS A 238 8.83 20.89 -3.00
N ALA A 239 9.44 21.54 -1.99
CA ALA A 239 10.38 22.64 -2.19
C ALA A 239 11.60 22.44 -1.29
N ASN A 240 12.79 22.67 -1.83
CA ASN A 240 14.05 22.67 -1.10
C ASN A 240 14.63 24.08 -1.13
N LEU A 241 15.11 24.56 0.02
CA LEU A 241 15.72 25.88 0.15
C LEU A 241 17.07 25.77 0.86
N THR A 242 18.08 26.46 0.32
CA THR A 242 19.34 26.68 1.02
C THR A 242 19.22 27.89 1.93
N LEU A 243 19.41 27.68 3.23
CA LEU A 243 19.36 28.75 4.23
C LEU A 243 20.77 29.32 4.48
N GLN A 244 20.88 30.66 4.52
CA GLN A 244 22.12 31.34 4.92
C GLN A 244 21.98 31.85 6.36
N ALA A 245 23.01 31.64 7.17
CA ALA A 245 23.02 32.11 8.56
C ALA A 245 22.73 33.61 8.65
N GLY A 246 21.79 33.99 9.52
CA GLY A 246 21.40 35.38 9.75
C GLY A 246 20.57 36.04 8.64
N LYS A 247 20.24 35.33 7.55
CA LYS A 247 19.39 35.87 6.47
C LYS A 247 18.01 35.23 6.48
N ALA A 248 16.99 36.06 6.28
CA ALA A 248 15.64 35.59 6.02
C ALA A 248 15.54 35.06 4.57
N THR A 249 14.98 33.87 4.41
CA THR A 249 14.71 33.26 3.10
C THR A 249 13.22 33.05 2.96
N ALA A 250 12.61 33.60 1.91
CA ALA A 250 11.21 33.40 1.59
C ALA A 250 11.06 32.22 0.63
N CYS A 251 10.14 31.30 0.94
CA CYS A 251 9.68 30.31 -0.03
C CYS A 251 8.56 30.92 -0.88
N ALA A 252 8.65 30.77 -2.20
CA ALA A 252 7.61 31.24 -3.12
C ALA A 252 6.24 30.62 -2.78
N GLY A 253 5.17 31.40 -3.02
CA GLY A 253 3.82 31.08 -2.57
C GLY A 253 3.26 29.81 -3.18
N TRP A 254 2.77 28.93 -2.31
CA TRP A 254 2.03 27.73 -2.69
C TRP A 254 0.59 28.12 -3.06
N CYS A 255 0.22 27.97 -4.33
CA CYS A 255 -1.15 28.15 -4.77
C CYS A 255 -1.86 26.80 -4.76
N HIS A 256 -2.67 26.55 -3.73
CA HIS A 256 -3.52 25.37 -3.68
C HIS A 256 -4.89 25.71 -4.32
N ARG A 257 -5.26 25.05 -5.41
CA ARG A 257 -6.65 25.09 -5.89
C ARG A 257 -7.51 24.40 -4.86
N MET A 258 -8.43 25.15 -4.24
CA MET A 258 -9.32 24.64 -3.19
C MET A 258 -9.97 23.31 -3.62
N THR A 259 -9.76 22.28 -2.83
CA THR A 259 -10.66 21.11 -2.75
C THR A 259 -11.28 21.09 -1.35
N ARG A 260 -12.38 20.37 -1.16
CA ARG A 260 -13.12 20.31 0.14
C ARG A 260 -12.33 19.66 1.30
N HIS A 261 -11.02 19.42 1.15
CA HIS A 261 -10.20 18.63 2.06
C HIS A 261 -9.12 19.48 2.73
N GLN A 262 -8.67 19.06 3.93
CA GLN A 262 -7.58 19.73 4.66
C GLN A 262 -6.24 19.55 3.92
N ALA A 263 -5.39 20.59 4.00
CA ALA A 263 -4.03 20.54 3.50
C ALA A 263 -3.04 20.43 4.68
N PHE A 264 -2.05 19.54 4.53
CA PHE A 264 -0.97 19.32 5.49
C PHE A 264 0.36 19.74 4.88
N LEU A 265 1.20 20.40 5.67
CA LEU A 265 2.56 20.75 5.29
C LEU A 265 3.55 20.17 6.31
N SER A 266 4.49 19.38 5.82
CA SER A 266 5.65 18.90 6.57
C SER A 266 6.87 19.78 6.26
N SER A 267 7.67 20.08 7.27
CA SER A 267 8.92 20.84 7.11
C SER A 267 10.08 20.18 7.85
N GLY A 268 11.18 19.98 7.13
CA GLY A 268 12.45 19.50 7.67
C GLY A 268 13.44 20.67 7.78
N PHE A 269 14.14 20.76 8.91
CA PHE A 269 15.09 21.83 9.17
C PHE A 269 16.42 21.27 9.69
N PRO A 270 17.56 21.95 9.42
CA PRO A 270 18.83 21.62 10.06
C PRO A 270 18.72 21.82 11.58
N ARG A 271 19.52 21.08 12.36
CA ARG A 271 19.52 21.09 13.85
C ARG A 271 19.83 22.45 14.51
N ALA A 272 20.12 23.49 13.74
CA ALA A 272 20.38 24.83 14.26
C ALA A 272 19.08 25.54 14.66
N PRO A 273 19.09 26.41 15.68
CA PRO A 273 17.90 27.16 16.08
C PRO A 273 17.41 28.06 14.94
N LEU A 274 16.21 27.80 14.45
CA LEU A 274 15.56 28.56 13.39
C LEU A 274 14.29 29.21 13.92
N ARG A 275 14.01 30.44 13.43
CA ARG A 275 12.72 31.09 13.60
C ARG A 275 11.97 30.99 12.29
N CYS A 276 10.86 30.28 12.31
CA CYS A 276 9.98 30.12 11.16
C CYS A 276 8.70 30.92 11.38
N SER A 277 8.28 31.67 10.36
CA SER A 277 6.99 32.35 10.31
C SER A 277 6.19 31.82 9.14
N PHE A 278 5.01 31.27 9.41
CA PHE A 278 4.07 30.82 8.37
C PHE A 278 2.92 31.81 8.25
N ASN A 279 2.61 32.22 7.01
CA ASN A 279 1.47 33.08 6.72
C ASN A 279 0.55 32.36 5.74
N SER A 280 -0.68 32.07 6.16
CA SER A 280 -1.68 31.39 5.33
C SER A 280 -2.95 32.23 5.26
N ARG A 281 -3.51 32.33 4.05
CA ARG A 281 -4.84 32.94 3.82
C ARG A 281 -5.99 31.97 4.12
N HIS A 282 -5.69 30.69 4.41
CA HIS A 282 -6.68 29.62 4.62
C HIS A 282 -6.29 28.70 5.79
N PRO A 283 -7.24 27.95 6.37
CA PRO A 283 -6.96 26.99 7.44
C PRO A 283 -5.95 25.92 6.99
N ALA A 284 -4.86 25.76 7.75
CA ALA A 284 -3.83 24.75 7.50
C ALA A 284 -3.37 24.14 8.84
N THR A 285 -2.92 22.88 8.80
CA THR A 285 -2.27 22.22 9.93
C THR A 285 -0.78 22.12 9.67
N LEU A 286 0.04 22.67 10.57
CA LEU A 286 1.50 22.66 10.46
C LEU A 286 2.10 21.65 11.44
N HIS A 287 2.93 20.75 10.93
CA HIS A 287 3.79 19.88 11.73
C HIS A 287 5.24 20.35 11.63
N CYS A 288 5.80 20.81 12.76
CA CYS A 288 7.19 21.26 12.86
C CYS A 288 7.96 20.43 13.88
N ARG A 289 9.20 20.03 13.55
CA ARG A 289 10.14 19.36 14.47
C ARG A 289 10.87 20.32 15.44
N HIS A 290 10.76 21.64 15.27
CA HIS A 290 11.46 22.66 16.07
C HIS A 290 10.52 23.84 16.44
N SER A 291 10.94 24.71 17.37
CA SER A 291 10.19 25.88 17.83
C SER A 291 9.74 26.78 16.68
N CYS A 292 8.44 26.83 16.41
CA CYS A 292 7.86 27.57 15.29
C CYS A 292 6.92 28.66 15.81
N GLN A 293 7.12 29.93 15.40
CA GLN A 293 6.16 31.01 15.68
C GLN A 293 5.21 31.15 14.50
N ALA A 294 3.97 30.67 14.65
CA ALA A 294 2.98 30.72 13.58
C ALA A 294 2.03 31.91 13.77
N ASN A 295 2.10 32.92 12.88
CA ASN A 295 1.08 33.97 12.78
C ASN A 295 -0.03 33.47 11.85
N LEU A 296 -0.94 32.69 12.42
CA LEU A 296 -1.97 31.99 11.66
C LEU A 296 -3.27 32.80 11.54
N ALA A 297 -3.94 32.69 10.40
CA ALA A 297 -5.33 33.11 10.26
C ALA A 297 -6.24 32.29 11.20
N ARG A 298 -7.37 32.89 11.64
CA ARG A 298 -8.36 32.22 12.52
C ARG A 298 -8.71 30.83 11.97
N GLY A 299 -8.52 29.78 12.79
CA GLY A 299 -8.90 28.39 12.47
C GLY A 299 -7.75 27.43 12.10
N CYS A 300 -6.50 27.89 12.00
CA CYS A 300 -5.35 26.99 11.83
C CYS A 300 -4.92 26.35 13.15
N ARG A 301 -4.35 25.14 13.09
CA ARG A 301 -3.79 24.43 14.25
C ARG A 301 -2.30 24.18 14.05
N THR A 302 -1.50 24.37 15.09
CA THR A 302 -0.09 23.96 15.12
C THR A 302 0.06 22.77 16.05
N SER A 303 0.90 21.81 15.66
CA SER A 303 1.44 20.84 16.60
C SER A 303 2.96 20.81 16.42
N CYS A 304 3.68 21.07 17.50
CA CYS A 304 5.12 20.90 17.57
C CYS A 304 5.38 19.57 18.27
N CYS A 305 6.09 18.65 17.63
CA CYS A 305 6.66 17.53 18.35
C CYS A 305 7.86 18.08 19.12
N ALA A 306 7.73 18.22 20.45
CA ALA A 306 8.89 18.37 21.30
C ALA A 306 9.69 17.07 21.16
N ALA A 307 10.87 17.12 20.54
CA ALA A 307 11.84 16.05 20.73
C ALA A 307 12.27 16.05 22.21
N PRO A 308 12.41 14.88 22.86
CA PRO A 308 13.08 14.80 24.15
C PRO A 308 14.54 15.30 24.08
#